data_AF-A0A349LX83-F1
#
_entry.id   AF-A0A349LX83-F1
#
_cell.length_a   1.000
_cell.length_b   1.000
_cell.length_c   1.000
_cell.angle_alpha   90.00
_cell.angle_beta   90.00
_cell.angle_gamma   90.00
#
_symmetry.space_group_name_H-M   'P 1'
#
loop_
_entity.id
_entity.type
_entity.pdbx_description
1 polymer ?
#
loop_
_entity_poly.entity_id
_entity_poly.type
_entity_poly.pdbx_seq_one_letter_code
_entity_poly.pdbx_strand_id
1 'polypeptide(L)'
;MNVAVQSINVGLSKKPACWLFLFLFLGCDDAPRQQPGALSFEQAARAEAQQLDDQAFQLYQRSAELGFTAAIDKTIMLQQRLQRPSVALAAWWQGLPAGAVKEQAAQQLGFWDFVGQSAQQNVLRSLQASDARECALTVQPVLSDLRSIKQWQQLQASWQQQALSALPICFATPVLIDSRRLACTEAGRLQCQLKELEPLVAQSSHPVWLVLGGQGKANYNNGFLLAPQNAEWSLLNHELSHAFGFIDEYPLHAAVAADECQPGRITPNLLFSRQDVEKWREHWQIKQPIELTPVDSCKAVGLSAWRPVASVTSLQHYEYPLPPLYVQLIAKSLQRTAEILPAQYLLAVEAKRRGELQTYQMLLRKAAQIGYPAAQQALAKSQVPTESTQAVVR
;
A
#
# COMPACT_ATOMS: atom_id res chain seq x y z
N MET A 1 -54.37 -31.19 -30.85
CA MET A 1 -53.81 -32.39 -31.52
C MET A 1 -52.94 -33.08 -30.50
N ASN A 2 -53.45 -34.22 -30.01
CA ASN A 2 -52.82 -35.07 -29.01
C ASN A 2 -51.67 -35.86 -29.64
N VAL A 3 -50.53 -35.96 -28.95
CA VAL A 3 -49.55 -37.01 -29.21
C VAL A 3 -49.37 -37.81 -27.93
N ALA A 4 -49.52 -39.11 -28.09
CA ALA A 4 -49.78 -40.10 -27.09
C ALA A 4 -48.51 -40.53 -26.33
N VAL A 5 -48.72 -40.81 -25.05
CA VAL A 5 -47.85 -41.61 -24.19
C VAL A 5 -47.95 -43.07 -24.61
N GLN A 6 -46.83 -43.71 -24.94
CA GLN A 6 -46.74 -45.16 -25.06
C GLN A 6 -46.03 -45.72 -23.83
N SER A 7 -46.82 -46.39 -23.00
CA SER A 7 -46.41 -47.29 -21.94
C SER A 7 -46.21 -48.69 -22.52
N ILE A 8 -45.05 -49.29 -22.26
CA ILE A 8 -44.80 -50.72 -22.49
C ILE A 8 -44.86 -51.41 -21.12
N ASN A 9 -45.68 -52.45 -21.08
CA ASN A 9 -45.93 -53.31 -19.94
C ASN A 9 -45.55 -54.75 -20.35
N VAL A 10 -45.49 -55.65 -19.36
CA VAL A 10 -45.33 -57.12 -19.41
C VAL A 10 -43.89 -57.58 -19.09
N GLY A 11 -43.64 -58.42 -18.08
CA GLY A 11 -44.55 -59.28 -17.35
C GLY A 11 -43.98 -59.79 -16.03
N LEU A 12 -44.91 -60.05 -15.10
CA LEU A 12 -44.70 -60.78 -13.86
C LEU A 12 -44.39 -62.25 -14.14
N SER A 13 -43.43 -62.81 -13.40
CA SER A 13 -43.49 -64.21 -12.99
C SER A 13 -43.26 -64.30 -11.48
N LYS A 14 -44.26 -64.82 -10.78
CA LYS A 14 -44.23 -65.13 -9.35
C LYS A 14 -43.67 -66.55 -9.18
N LYS A 15 -42.72 -66.74 -8.27
CA LYS A 15 -42.95 -67.48 -7.01
C LYS A 15 -41.70 -67.51 -6.11
N PRO A 16 -41.89 -67.70 -4.79
CA PRO A 16 -40.91 -67.37 -3.76
C PRO A 16 -40.11 -68.60 -3.30
N ALA A 17 -38.90 -68.36 -2.84
CA ALA A 17 -38.21 -69.23 -1.90
C ALA A 17 -37.29 -68.37 -1.04
N CYS A 18 -37.80 -68.00 0.15
CA CYS A 18 -36.94 -67.88 1.32
C CYS A 18 -36.23 -69.23 1.48
N TRP A 19 -34.91 -69.22 1.72
CA TRP A 19 -34.19 -70.02 2.72
C TRP A 19 -32.68 -69.89 2.44
N LEU A 20 -31.93 -69.76 3.53
CA LEU A 20 -30.48 -69.96 3.69
C LEU A 20 -29.50 -68.77 3.51
N PHE A 21 -29.20 -68.19 4.68
CA PHE A 21 -27.88 -68.11 5.32
C PHE A 21 -26.76 -67.24 4.72
N LEU A 22 -26.38 -66.25 5.54
CA LEU A 22 -25.03 -65.81 5.87
C LEU A 22 -24.04 -65.60 4.70
N PHE A 23 -23.82 -64.34 4.34
CA PHE A 23 -22.48 -63.71 4.16
C PHE A 23 -22.63 -62.42 3.32
N LEU A 24 -23.21 -61.35 3.88
CA LEU A 24 -23.08 -60.00 3.30
C LEU A 24 -23.21 -58.93 4.40
N PHE A 25 -22.24 -58.86 5.31
CA PHE A 25 -21.83 -57.57 5.89
C PHE A 25 -20.83 -56.94 4.90
N LEU A 26 -21.27 -56.63 3.68
CA LEU A 26 -20.58 -55.63 2.88
C LEU A 26 -20.91 -54.30 3.56
N GLY A 27 -19.90 -53.66 4.11
CA GLY A 27 -20.01 -52.33 4.67
C GLY A 27 -20.71 -51.43 3.65
N CYS A 28 -21.74 -50.72 4.08
CA CYS A 28 -22.07 -49.47 3.45
C CYS A 28 -20.84 -48.58 3.65
N ASP A 29 -19.95 -48.54 2.66
CA ASP A 29 -19.00 -47.45 2.57
C ASP A 29 -19.86 -46.18 2.50
N ASP A 30 -19.82 -45.40 3.59
CA ASP A 30 -20.43 -44.08 3.64
C ASP A 30 -19.92 -43.32 2.41
N ALA A 31 -20.78 -43.16 1.40
CA ALA A 31 -20.46 -42.34 0.24
C ALA A 31 -19.87 -41.03 0.76
N PRO A 32 -18.69 -40.59 0.28
CA PRO A 32 -17.97 -39.48 0.89
C PRO A 32 -18.92 -38.30 1.02
N ARG A 33 -19.26 -37.93 2.26
CA ARG A 33 -20.23 -36.85 2.51
C ARG A 33 -19.68 -35.61 1.83
N GLN A 34 -20.36 -35.20 0.75
CA GLN A 34 -19.98 -34.04 -0.01
C GLN A 34 -19.97 -32.83 0.94
N GLN A 35 -18.82 -32.18 1.07
CA GLN A 35 -18.68 -31.07 1.99
C GLN A 35 -19.68 -29.96 1.63
N PRO A 36 -20.36 -29.34 2.61
CA PRO A 36 -21.25 -28.22 2.36
C PRO A 36 -20.57 -27.14 1.50
N GLY A 37 -21.25 -26.72 0.44
CA GLY A 37 -20.75 -25.71 -0.52
C GLY A 37 -19.96 -26.25 -1.71
N ALA A 38 -19.49 -27.51 -1.71
CA ALA A 38 -18.65 -28.04 -2.80
C ALA A 38 -19.34 -27.99 -4.19
N LEU A 39 -20.64 -28.26 -4.26
CA LEU A 39 -21.40 -28.15 -5.52
C LEU A 39 -21.46 -26.70 -6.03
N SER A 40 -21.71 -25.73 -5.14
CA SER A 40 -21.72 -24.31 -5.50
C SER A 40 -20.34 -23.86 -6.00
N PHE A 41 -19.26 -24.37 -5.40
CA PHE A 41 -17.89 -24.12 -5.86
C PHE A 41 -17.64 -24.66 -7.27
N GLU A 42 -18.07 -25.89 -7.58
CA GLU A 42 -17.94 -26.45 -8.93
C GLU A 42 -18.74 -25.65 -9.98
N GLN A 43 -19.95 -25.23 -9.62
CA GLN A 43 -20.77 -24.37 -10.49
C GLN A 43 -20.11 -23.01 -10.71
N ALA A 44 -19.53 -22.42 -9.67
CA ALA A 44 -18.78 -21.17 -9.76
C ALA A 44 -17.59 -21.30 -10.71
N ALA A 45 -16.83 -22.38 -10.61
CA ALA A 45 -15.69 -22.65 -11.49
C ALA A 45 -16.11 -22.81 -12.96
N ARG A 46 -17.26 -23.44 -13.22
CA ARG A 46 -17.82 -23.52 -14.59
C ARG A 46 -18.24 -22.16 -15.12
N ALA A 47 -18.89 -21.34 -14.30
CA ALA A 47 -19.26 -19.97 -14.66
C ALA A 47 -18.01 -19.11 -14.95
N GLU A 48 -16.96 -19.22 -14.13
CA GLU A 48 -15.67 -18.54 -14.33
C GLU A 48 -15.03 -18.98 -15.66
N ALA A 49 -15.01 -20.28 -15.96
CA ALA A 49 -14.48 -20.81 -17.22
C ALA A 49 -15.28 -20.32 -18.46
N GLN A 50 -16.54 -19.96 -18.27
CA GLN A 50 -17.41 -19.38 -19.29
C GLN A 50 -17.37 -17.84 -19.33
N GLN A 51 -16.46 -17.21 -18.58
CA GLN A 51 -16.33 -15.75 -18.47
C GLN A 51 -17.58 -15.05 -17.90
N LEU A 52 -18.40 -15.79 -17.14
CA LEU A 52 -19.57 -15.26 -16.42
C LEU A 52 -19.15 -14.80 -15.02
N ASP A 53 -18.25 -13.83 -14.96
CA ASP A 53 -17.55 -13.45 -13.71
C ASP A 53 -18.50 -12.98 -12.60
N ASP A 54 -19.56 -12.24 -12.91
CA ASP A 54 -20.53 -11.81 -11.90
C ASP A 54 -21.29 -13.00 -11.27
N GLN A 55 -21.64 -13.99 -12.10
CA GLN A 55 -22.30 -15.22 -11.64
C GLN A 55 -21.33 -16.09 -10.84
N ALA A 56 -20.11 -16.27 -11.33
CA ALA A 56 -19.07 -17.01 -10.63
C ALA A 56 -18.79 -16.39 -9.26
N PHE A 57 -18.76 -15.06 -9.17
CA PHE A 57 -18.56 -14.33 -7.93
C PHE A 57 -19.66 -14.64 -6.90
N GLN A 58 -20.93 -14.54 -7.29
CA GLN A 58 -22.06 -14.87 -6.41
C GLN A 58 -22.05 -16.34 -5.95
N LEU A 59 -21.71 -17.26 -6.85
CA LEU A 59 -21.64 -18.70 -6.53
C LEU A 59 -20.48 -19.02 -5.58
N TYR A 60 -19.32 -18.37 -5.74
CA TYR A 60 -18.21 -18.49 -4.79
C TYR A 60 -18.57 -17.91 -3.41
N GLN A 61 -19.23 -16.75 -3.35
CA GLN A 61 -19.73 -16.20 -2.09
C GLN A 61 -20.65 -17.19 -1.38
N ARG A 62 -21.60 -17.76 -2.11
CA ARG A 62 -22.54 -18.75 -1.57
C ARG A 62 -21.84 -20.01 -1.10
N SER A 63 -20.85 -20.49 -1.84
CA SER A 63 -20.04 -21.64 -1.44
C SER A 63 -19.29 -21.39 -0.12
N ALA A 64 -18.75 -20.19 0.07
CA ALA A 64 -18.05 -19.80 1.30
C ALA A 64 -19.01 -19.66 2.50
N GLU A 65 -20.20 -19.10 2.29
CA GLU A 65 -21.27 -19.03 3.30
C GLU A 65 -21.69 -20.41 3.80
N LEU A 66 -21.61 -21.43 2.93
CA LEU A 66 -21.87 -22.83 3.28
C LEU A 66 -20.69 -23.50 4.00
N GLY A 67 -19.57 -22.79 4.21
CA GLY A 67 -18.40 -23.28 4.95
C GLY A 67 -17.27 -23.86 4.08
N PHE A 68 -17.36 -23.78 2.75
CA PHE A 68 -16.32 -24.27 1.87
C PHE A 68 -15.18 -23.24 1.75
N THR A 69 -14.10 -23.42 2.52
CA THR A 69 -13.01 -22.43 2.67
C THR A 69 -12.30 -22.09 1.37
N ALA A 70 -12.15 -23.04 0.44
CA ALA A 70 -11.50 -22.79 -0.85
C ALA A 70 -12.25 -21.74 -1.71
N ALA A 71 -13.54 -21.51 -1.43
CA ALA A 71 -14.33 -20.49 -2.10
C ALA A 71 -13.99 -19.06 -1.64
N ILE A 72 -13.37 -18.88 -0.46
CA ILE A 72 -12.96 -17.57 0.05
C ILE A 72 -11.94 -16.95 -0.88
N ASP A 73 -10.85 -17.67 -1.15
CA ASP A 73 -9.75 -17.22 -2.01
C ASP A 73 -10.26 -16.82 -3.41
N LYS A 74 -11.15 -17.66 -3.96
CA LYS A 74 -11.78 -17.41 -5.27
C LYS A 74 -12.70 -16.19 -5.25
N THR A 75 -13.48 -16.01 -4.19
CA THR A 75 -14.34 -14.83 -4.01
C THR A 75 -13.51 -13.56 -4.02
N ILE A 76 -12.44 -13.48 -3.22
CA ILE A 76 -11.65 -12.25 -3.13
C ILE A 76 -10.84 -12.02 -4.41
N MET A 77 -10.29 -13.08 -5.04
CA MET A 77 -9.59 -12.95 -6.32
C MET A 77 -10.49 -12.37 -7.41
N LEU A 78 -11.73 -12.84 -7.51
CA LEU A 78 -12.66 -12.39 -8.53
C LEU A 78 -13.19 -10.98 -8.24
N GLN A 79 -13.43 -10.66 -6.96
CA GLN A 79 -13.75 -9.30 -6.51
C GLN A 79 -12.71 -8.28 -7.01
N GLN A 80 -11.44 -8.64 -6.97
CA GLN A 80 -10.33 -7.79 -7.38
C GLN A 80 -10.23 -7.63 -8.88
N ARG A 81 -10.37 -8.74 -9.63
CA ARG A 81 -10.40 -8.72 -11.10
C ARG A 81 -11.50 -7.80 -11.62
N LEU A 82 -12.64 -7.81 -10.93
CA LEU A 82 -13.79 -6.95 -11.20
C LEU A 82 -13.64 -5.52 -10.63
N GLN A 83 -12.49 -5.18 -10.03
CA GLN A 83 -12.18 -3.88 -9.41
C GLN A 83 -13.26 -3.38 -8.44
N ARG A 84 -13.93 -4.31 -7.75
CA ARG A 84 -14.97 -3.95 -6.80
C ARG A 84 -14.32 -3.38 -5.53
N PRO A 85 -15.01 -2.55 -4.74
CA PRO A 85 -14.49 -2.06 -3.46
C PRO A 85 -14.32 -3.20 -2.45
N SER A 86 -13.19 -3.24 -1.74
CA SER A 86 -12.92 -4.22 -0.67
C SER A 86 -13.93 -4.13 0.48
N VAL A 87 -14.44 -2.92 0.78
CA VAL A 87 -15.51 -2.70 1.77
C VAL A 87 -16.80 -3.44 1.43
N ALA A 88 -17.07 -3.72 0.14
CA ALA A 88 -18.25 -4.47 -0.27
C ALA A 88 -18.23 -5.92 0.28
N LEU A 89 -17.04 -6.46 0.58
CA LEU A 89 -16.88 -7.77 1.18
C LEU A 89 -17.04 -7.77 2.71
N ALA A 90 -17.09 -6.60 3.37
CA ALA A 90 -17.25 -6.54 4.81
C ALA A 90 -18.60 -7.13 5.27
N ALA A 91 -19.69 -6.82 4.55
CA ALA A 91 -21.01 -7.37 4.83
C ALA A 91 -21.07 -8.89 4.58
N TRP A 92 -20.49 -9.35 3.47
CA TRP A 92 -20.38 -10.78 3.16
C TRP A 92 -19.58 -11.53 4.23
N TRP A 93 -18.42 -10.99 4.62
CA TRP A 93 -17.57 -11.56 5.68
C TRP A 93 -18.32 -11.71 7.01
N GLN A 94 -19.17 -10.74 7.37
CA GLN A 94 -19.97 -10.84 8.59
C GLN A 94 -20.91 -12.05 8.57
N GLY A 95 -21.45 -12.41 7.41
CA GLY A 95 -22.33 -13.56 7.20
C GLY A 95 -21.64 -14.92 7.12
N LEU A 96 -20.31 -14.97 7.08
CA LEU A 96 -19.58 -16.24 7.04
C LEU A 96 -19.70 -17.03 8.36
N PRO A 97 -19.71 -18.37 8.31
CA PRO A 97 -19.65 -19.23 9.49
C PRO A 97 -18.45 -18.88 10.39
N ALA A 98 -18.67 -18.86 11.70
CA ALA A 98 -17.61 -18.60 12.68
C ALA A 98 -16.49 -19.67 12.63
N GLY A 99 -15.33 -19.34 13.20
CA GLY A 99 -14.16 -20.21 13.22
C GLY A 99 -13.23 -19.95 12.02
N ALA A 100 -12.57 -21.01 11.54
CA ALA A 100 -11.48 -20.91 10.56
C ALA A 100 -11.86 -20.21 9.25
N VAL A 101 -13.10 -20.39 8.77
CA VAL A 101 -13.62 -19.74 7.55
C VAL A 101 -13.58 -18.22 7.70
N LYS A 102 -14.17 -17.69 8.78
CA LYS A 102 -14.25 -16.25 9.01
C LYS A 102 -12.90 -15.63 9.38
N GLU A 103 -12.05 -16.36 10.08
CA GLU A 103 -10.68 -15.91 10.40
C GLU A 103 -9.80 -15.85 9.14
N GLN A 104 -9.81 -16.90 8.30
CA GLN A 104 -9.08 -16.91 7.03
C GLN A 104 -9.53 -15.75 6.13
N ALA A 105 -10.84 -15.54 6.00
CA ALA A 105 -11.38 -14.42 5.24
C ALA A 105 -10.95 -13.06 5.85
N ALA A 106 -10.96 -12.91 7.18
CA ALA A 106 -10.50 -11.68 7.83
C ALA A 106 -9.03 -11.39 7.52
N GLN A 107 -8.15 -12.40 7.60
CA GLN A 107 -6.73 -12.23 7.26
C GLN A 107 -6.54 -11.83 5.79
N GLN A 108 -7.24 -12.49 4.86
CA GLN A 108 -7.13 -12.17 3.43
C GLN A 108 -7.62 -10.78 3.10
N LEU A 109 -8.71 -10.34 3.74
CA LEU A 109 -9.29 -9.01 3.55
C LEU A 109 -8.55 -7.92 4.34
N GLY A 110 -7.63 -8.28 5.23
CA GLY A 110 -6.95 -7.33 6.07
C GLY A 110 -7.80 -6.75 7.20
N PHE A 111 -8.81 -7.49 7.66
CA PHE A 111 -9.65 -7.08 8.79
C PHE A 111 -8.97 -7.42 10.12
N TRP A 112 -7.79 -6.85 10.33
CA TRP A 112 -6.89 -7.20 11.42
C TRP A 112 -7.50 -7.02 12.80
N ASP A 113 -8.45 -6.10 12.98
CA ASP A 113 -9.16 -5.93 14.26
C ASP A 113 -9.93 -7.21 14.69
N PHE A 114 -10.20 -8.12 13.75
CA PHE A 114 -10.88 -9.40 14.00
C PHE A 114 -9.96 -10.62 13.90
N VAL A 115 -8.67 -10.42 13.66
CA VAL A 115 -7.67 -11.48 13.67
C VAL A 115 -7.04 -11.52 15.05
N GLY A 116 -6.98 -12.70 15.68
CA GLY A 116 -6.41 -12.83 17.02
C GLY A 116 -4.96 -12.34 17.10
N GLN A 117 -4.56 -11.73 18.23
CA GLN A 117 -3.21 -11.15 18.39
C GLN A 117 -2.10 -12.16 18.10
N SER A 118 -2.25 -13.43 18.52
CA SER A 118 -1.26 -14.48 18.23
C SER A 118 -1.10 -14.73 16.73
N ALA A 119 -2.19 -14.73 15.97
CA ALA A 119 -2.14 -14.88 14.51
C ALA A 119 -1.48 -13.67 13.85
N GLN A 120 -1.80 -12.44 14.28
CA GLN A 120 -1.12 -11.23 13.80
C GLN A 120 0.38 -11.25 14.11
N GLN A 121 0.78 -11.66 15.32
CA GLN A 121 2.18 -11.78 15.71
C GLN A 121 2.90 -12.85 14.87
N ASN A 122 2.25 -13.96 14.54
CA ASN A 122 2.84 -14.99 13.68
C ASN A 122 3.10 -14.45 12.27
N VAL A 123 2.16 -13.68 11.71
CA VAL A 123 2.37 -12.95 10.44
C VAL A 123 3.56 -12.03 10.56
N LEU A 124 3.63 -11.17 11.58
CA LEU A 124 4.73 -10.22 11.75
C LEU A 124 6.09 -10.91 11.95
N ARG A 125 6.16 -12.03 12.67
CA ARG A 125 7.40 -12.82 12.84
C ARG A 125 7.92 -13.40 11.53
N SER A 126 7.04 -13.64 10.56
CA SER A 126 7.44 -14.08 9.22
C SER A 126 7.99 -12.95 8.34
N LEU A 127 7.84 -11.69 8.78
CA LEU A 127 8.36 -10.51 8.10
C LEU A 127 9.67 -10.12 8.75
N GLN A 128 10.71 -10.01 7.94
CA GLN A 128 12.03 -9.64 8.45
C GLN A 128 12.07 -8.12 8.69
N ALA A 129 12.76 -7.66 9.72
CA ALA A 129 13.23 -6.27 9.72
C ALA A 129 14.52 -6.20 8.89
N SER A 130 14.90 -5.02 8.40
CA SER A 130 16.26 -4.87 7.87
C SER A 130 17.28 -5.19 8.96
N ASP A 131 18.38 -5.86 8.58
CA ASP A 131 19.50 -6.10 9.50
C ASP A 131 20.00 -4.78 10.12
N ALA A 132 20.44 -4.86 11.38
CA ALA A 132 20.83 -3.74 12.24
C ALA A 132 22.14 -3.03 11.80
N ARG A 133 22.22 -2.61 10.54
CA ARG A 133 23.21 -1.64 10.08
C ARG A 133 22.88 -0.27 10.70
N GLU A 134 23.88 0.61 10.79
CA GLU A 134 23.68 2.01 11.19
C GLU A 134 22.85 2.73 10.10
N CYS A 135 21.53 2.67 10.24
CA CYS A 135 20.58 3.25 9.31
C CYS A 135 20.56 4.78 9.45
N ALA A 136 20.78 5.51 8.35
CA ALA A 136 20.57 6.95 8.31
C ALA A 136 19.08 7.28 8.18
N LEU A 137 18.36 6.50 7.36
CA LEU A 137 16.90 6.58 7.21
C LEU A 137 16.29 5.22 7.51
N THR A 138 15.27 5.21 8.37
CA THR A 138 14.42 4.02 8.56
C THR A 138 13.01 4.35 8.09
N VAL A 139 12.51 3.55 7.14
CA VAL A 139 11.15 3.61 6.61
C VAL A 139 10.28 2.65 7.41
N GLN A 140 9.08 3.09 7.81
CA GLN A 140 8.10 2.27 8.51
C GLN A 140 7.08 1.69 7.51
N PRO A 141 7.08 0.37 7.24
CA PRO A 141 6.06 -0.24 6.40
C PRO A 141 4.73 -0.36 7.16
N VAL A 142 3.63 -0.11 6.45
CA VAL A 142 2.24 -0.29 6.89
C VAL A 142 1.57 -1.21 5.88
N LEU A 143 1.06 -2.33 6.37
CA LEU A 143 0.46 -3.38 5.55
C LEU A 143 -1.02 -3.49 5.90
N SER A 144 -1.87 -3.39 4.89
CA SER A 144 -3.32 -3.31 5.08
C SER A 144 -4.03 -4.64 4.93
N ASP A 145 -3.47 -5.59 4.17
CA ASP A 145 -4.07 -6.90 3.91
C ASP A 145 -3.02 -8.00 3.59
N LEU A 146 -3.46 -9.24 3.38
CA LEU A 146 -2.55 -10.34 3.07
C LEU A 146 -1.76 -10.15 1.76
N ARG A 147 -2.30 -9.41 0.78
CA ARG A 147 -1.59 -9.15 -0.48
C ARG A 147 -0.43 -8.20 -0.23
N SER A 148 -0.67 -7.12 0.51
CA SER A 148 0.39 -6.20 0.92
C SER A 148 1.50 -6.92 1.71
N ILE A 149 1.14 -7.91 2.54
CA ILE A 149 2.12 -8.77 3.24
C ILE A 149 2.95 -9.60 2.26
N LYS A 150 2.31 -10.32 1.32
CA LYS A 150 3.02 -11.12 0.32
C LYS A 150 3.90 -10.27 -0.57
N GLN A 151 3.39 -9.12 -1.01
CA GLN A 151 4.15 -8.17 -1.80
C GLN A 151 5.36 -7.65 -1.02
N TRP A 152 5.16 -7.30 0.25
CA TRP A 152 6.26 -6.88 1.11
C TRP A 152 7.34 -7.97 1.23
N GLN A 153 6.97 -9.23 1.42
CA GLN A 153 7.93 -10.35 1.45
C GLN A 153 8.74 -10.44 0.14
N GLN A 154 8.09 -10.27 -1.02
CA GLN A 154 8.77 -10.28 -2.33
C GLN A 154 9.71 -9.09 -2.50
N LEU A 155 9.29 -7.90 -2.07
CA LEU A 155 10.12 -6.70 -2.07
C LEU A 155 11.35 -6.90 -1.18
N GLN A 156 11.17 -7.40 0.05
CA GLN A 156 12.28 -7.68 0.96
C GLN A 156 13.28 -8.69 0.38
N ALA A 157 12.79 -9.78 -0.21
CA ALA A 157 13.64 -10.81 -0.81
C ALA A 157 14.51 -10.27 -1.95
N SER A 158 14.06 -9.23 -2.65
CA SER A 158 14.76 -8.62 -3.79
C SER A 158 15.48 -7.31 -3.43
N TRP A 159 15.46 -6.88 -2.16
CA TRP A 159 16.04 -5.60 -1.74
C TRP A 159 17.52 -5.48 -2.10
N GLN A 160 18.33 -6.50 -1.84
CA GLN A 160 19.78 -6.48 -2.12
C GLN A 160 20.14 -6.34 -3.61
N GLN A 161 19.16 -6.48 -4.52
CA GLN A 161 19.32 -6.29 -5.96
C GLN A 161 19.03 -4.84 -6.40
N GLN A 162 18.47 -4.01 -5.51
CA GLN A 162 18.10 -2.64 -5.82
C GLN A 162 19.28 -1.70 -5.67
N ALA A 163 19.35 -0.67 -6.53
CA ALA A 163 20.42 0.32 -6.49
C ALA A 163 20.52 1.06 -5.14
N LEU A 164 19.38 1.28 -4.48
CA LEU A 164 19.31 1.95 -3.18
C LEU A 164 19.75 1.07 -2.00
N SER A 165 19.92 -0.25 -2.19
CA SER A 165 20.34 -1.17 -1.12
C SER A 165 21.77 -0.98 -0.63
N ALA A 166 22.59 -0.30 -1.41
CA ALA A 166 23.93 0.11 -1.02
C ALA A 166 23.94 1.31 -0.06
N LEU A 167 22.80 1.98 0.12
CA LEU A 167 22.67 3.16 0.98
C LEU A 167 22.19 2.75 2.39
N PRO A 168 22.43 3.58 3.43
CA PRO A 168 21.97 3.32 4.79
C PRO A 168 20.46 3.61 4.96
N ILE A 169 19.65 2.99 4.09
CA ILE A 169 18.18 2.99 4.12
C ILE A 169 17.74 1.63 4.64
N CYS A 170 16.93 1.64 5.70
CA CYS A 170 16.43 0.45 6.35
C CYS A 170 14.91 0.46 6.45
N PHE A 171 14.34 -0.70 6.70
CA PHE A 171 12.92 -0.89 6.91
C PHE A 171 12.67 -1.46 8.30
N ALA A 172 11.81 -0.78 9.07
CA ALA A 172 11.34 -1.26 10.36
C ALA A 172 10.45 -2.50 10.18
N THR A 173 10.20 -3.22 11.28
CA THR A 173 9.17 -4.26 11.29
C THR A 173 7.84 -3.63 10.86
N PRO A 174 7.12 -4.23 9.90
CA PRO A 174 5.85 -3.70 9.45
C PRO A 174 4.82 -3.57 10.57
N VAL A 175 3.89 -2.62 10.44
CA VAL A 175 2.68 -2.56 11.25
C VAL A 175 1.48 -3.01 10.41
N LEU A 176 0.58 -3.77 11.02
CA LEU A 176 -0.67 -4.19 10.39
C LEU A 176 -1.78 -3.20 10.78
N ILE A 177 -2.51 -2.69 9.80
CA ILE A 177 -3.62 -1.75 10.03
C ILE A 177 -4.84 -2.25 9.29
N ASP A 178 -5.98 -2.32 9.98
CA ASP A 178 -7.22 -2.81 9.40
C ASP A 178 -7.56 -2.04 8.12
N SER A 179 -7.73 -2.78 7.02
CA SER A 179 -7.96 -2.22 5.68
C SER A 179 -9.20 -1.32 5.64
N ARG A 180 -10.21 -1.59 6.48
CA ARG A 180 -11.45 -0.80 6.55
C ARG A 180 -11.26 0.54 7.24
N ARG A 181 -10.30 0.62 8.17
CA ARG A 181 -9.94 1.87 8.85
C ARG A 181 -9.06 2.71 7.97
N LEU A 182 -8.01 2.10 7.40
CA LEU A 182 -7.11 2.77 6.48
C LEU A 182 -7.81 3.21 5.18
N ALA A 183 -8.84 2.46 4.75
CA ALA A 183 -9.77 2.81 3.68
C ALA A 183 -9.10 3.40 2.43
N CYS A 184 -8.06 2.71 1.94
CA CYS A 184 -7.34 3.16 0.75
C CYS A 184 -8.21 3.06 -0.52
N THR A 185 -8.06 4.01 -1.43
CA THR A 185 -8.81 4.03 -2.69
C THR A 185 -8.39 2.92 -3.66
N GLU A 186 -9.35 2.35 -4.38
CA GLU A 186 -9.11 1.28 -5.36
C GLU A 186 -8.82 1.82 -6.78
N ALA A 187 -9.11 3.09 -7.06
CA ALA A 187 -8.91 3.71 -8.37
C ALA A 187 -8.46 5.18 -8.25
N GLY A 188 -7.95 5.74 -9.35
CA GLY A 188 -7.44 7.11 -9.37
C GLY A 188 -6.11 7.25 -8.62
N ARG A 189 -5.82 8.45 -8.10
CA ARG A 189 -4.64 8.68 -7.24
C ARG A 189 -4.91 8.08 -5.86
N LEU A 190 -3.97 7.28 -5.34
CA LEU A 190 -4.12 6.57 -4.09
C LEU A 190 -4.26 7.55 -2.91
N GLN A 191 -5.33 7.41 -2.15
CA GLN A 191 -5.58 8.14 -0.91
C GLN A 191 -5.96 7.14 0.17
N CYS A 192 -5.52 7.38 1.41
CA CYS A 192 -5.83 6.56 2.57
C CYS A 192 -6.15 7.48 3.76
N GLN A 193 -6.87 6.96 4.76
CA GLN A 193 -7.19 7.64 6.01
C GLN A 193 -5.98 7.67 6.95
N LEU A 194 -5.03 8.56 6.68
CA LEU A 194 -3.76 8.63 7.42
C LEU A 194 -3.93 9.02 8.90
N LYS A 195 -5.09 9.58 9.27
CA LYS A 195 -5.45 9.84 10.67
C LYS A 195 -5.38 8.58 11.54
N GLU A 196 -5.71 7.42 10.98
CA GLU A 196 -5.62 6.13 11.67
C GLU A 196 -4.19 5.77 12.10
N LEU A 197 -3.18 6.40 11.50
CA LEU A 197 -1.77 6.18 11.80
C LEU A 197 -1.22 7.17 12.85
N GLU A 198 -1.96 8.22 13.23
CA GLU A 198 -1.51 9.24 14.18
C GLU A 198 -0.97 8.68 15.50
N PRO A 199 -1.63 7.70 16.17
CA PRO A 199 -1.12 7.16 17.41
C PRO A 199 0.25 6.47 17.25
N LEU A 200 0.48 5.83 16.11
CA LEU A 200 1.73 5.12 15.81
C LEU A 200 2.84 6.12 15.42
N VAL A 201 2.50 7.10 14.58
CA VAL A 201 3.41 8.16 14.14
C VAL A 201 3.86 9.01 15.34
N ALA A 202 2.98 9.29 16.30
CA ALA A 202 3.32 10.02 17.52
C ALA A 202 4.35 9.29 18.40
N GLN A 203 4.36 7.95 18.36
CA GLN A 203 5.28 7.12 19.15
C GLN A 203 6.60 6.85 18.41
N SER A 204 6.60 6.89 17.09
CA SER A 204 7.75 6.59 16.25
C SER A 204 8.66 7.78 15.97
N SER A 205 9.96 7.54 15.82
CA SER A 205 10.94 8.49 15.27
C SER A 205 11.17 8.34 13.77
N HIS A 206 10.49 7.41 13.10
CA HIS A 206 10.65 7.19 11.66
C HIS A 206 9.98 8.32 10.87
N PRO A 207 10.71 9.03 10.00
CA PRO A 207 10.18 10.16 9.25
C PRO A 207 9.36 9.72 8.03
N VAL A 208 9.66 8.57 7.45
CA VAL A 208 9.03 8.08 6.21
C VAL A 208 8.24 6.80 6.48
N TRP A 209 7.02 6.75 5.97
CA TRP A 209 6.07 5.66 6.14
C TRP A 209 5.63 5.14 4.78
N LEU A 210 5.85 3.86 4.52
CA LEU A 210 5.42 3.19 3.29
C LEU A 210 4.09 2.48 3.56
N VAL A 211 3.01 2.95 2.95
CA VAL A 211 1.69 2.35 3.05
C VAL A 211 1.43 1.51 1.81
N LEU A 212 1.33 0.19 1.99
CA LEU A 212 0.90 -0.75 0.95
C LEU A 212 -0.58 -1.09 1.13
N GLY A 213 -1.41 -0.57 0.24
CA GLY A 213 -2.85 -0.81 0.29
C GLY A 213 -3.60 -0.27 -0.92
N GLY A 214 -4.81 -0.78 -1.13
CA GLY A 214 -5.65 -0.40 -2.26
C GLY A 214 -5.03 -0.72 -3.62
N GLN A 215 -5.58 -0.09 -4.67
CA GLN A 215 -5.23 -0.32 -6.08
C GLN A 215 -5.06 0.99 -6.88
N GLY A 216 -5.19 2.15 -6.22
CA GLY A 216 -4.92 3.44 -6.84
C GLY A 216 -3.46 3.61 -7.27
N LYS A 217 -3.21 4.64 -8.08
CA LYS A 217 -1.87 5.07 -8.52
C LYS A 217 -1.09 5.62 -7.33
N ALA A 218 0.15 5.15 -7.17
CA ALA A 218 1.02 5.55 -6.09
C ALA A 218 1.22 7.07 -6.04
N ASN A 219 1.61 7.57 -4.88
CA ASN A 219 2.14 8.90 -4.71
C ASN A 219 2.91 9.07 -3.41
N TYR A 220 3.80 10.03 -3.42
CA TYR A 220 4.37 10.62 -2.23
C TYR A 220 3.50 11.78 -1.71
N ASN A 221 3.20 11.74 -0.43
CA ASN A 221 2.56 12.82 0.32
C ASN A 221 3.35 13.07 1.61
N ASN A 222 4.49 13.76 1.49
CA ASN A 222 5.17 14.41 2.61
C ASN A 222 5.36 13.53 3.85
N GLY A 223 6.27 12.56 3.74
CA GLY A 223 6.54 11.57 4.78
C GLY A 223 5.74 10.28 4.62
N PHE A 224 4.72 10.25 3.76
CA PHE A 224 4.02 9.03 3.37
C PHE A 224 4.29 8.68 1.91
N LEU A 225 4.87 7.50 1.68
CA LEU A 225 4.81 6.81 0.40
C LEU A 225 3.52 5.98 0.38
N LEU A 226 2.57 6.34 -0.47
CA LEU A 226 1.37 5.55 -0.68
C LEU A 226 1.56 4.74 -1.96
N ALA A 227 1.50 3.42 -1.86
CA ALA A 227 1.65 2.55 -3.02
C ALA A 227 0.59 1.43 -3.03
N PRO A 228 0.14 0.99 -4.22
CA PRO A 228 -0.81 -0.10 -4.32
C PRO A 228 -0.21 -1.39 -3.76
N GLN A 229 -1.07 -2.29 -3.31
CA GLN A 229 -0.65 -3.53 -2.63
C GLN A 229 0.18 -4.50 -3.50
N ASN A 230 0.29 -4.26 -4.81
CA ASN A 230 1.10 -5.01 -5.78
C ASN A 230 2.30 -4.19 -6.31
N ALA A 231 2.68 -3.12 -5.63
CA ALA A 231 3.77 -2.24 -6.07
C ALA A 231 5.12 -2.96 -6.14
N GLU A 232 5.85 -2.74 -7.23
CA GLU A 232 7.19 -3.25 -7.45
C GLU A 232 8.27 -2.22 -7.08
N TRP A 233 9.53 -2.65 -6.98
CA TRP A 233 10.64 -1.77 -6.61
C TRP A 233 10.86 -0.60 -7.56
N SER A 234 10.57 -0.75 -8.86
CA SER A 234 10.65 0.35 -9.84
C SER A 234 9.78 1.54 -9.40
N LEU A 235 8.52 1.25 -9.07
CA LEU A 235 7.56 2.23 -8.55
C LEU A 235 7.98 2.76 -7.17
N LEU A 236 8.38 1.88 -6.24
CA LEU A 236 8.80 2.31 -4.91
C LEU A 236 10.06 3.18 -4.93
N ASN A 237 11.01 2.91 -5.82
CA ASN A 237 12.21 3.73 -6.00
C ASN A 237 11.86 5.12 -6.52
N HIS A 238 10.91 5.23 -7.45
CA HIS A 238 10.36 6.51 -7.91
C HIS A 238 9.77 7.29 -6.73
N GLU A 239 8.82 6.71 -6.01
CA GLU A 239 8.14 7.40 -4.91
C GLU A 239 9.08 7.73 -3.75
N LEU A 240 10.05 6.86 -3.47
CA LEU A 240 11.03 7.07 -2.41
C LEU A 240 12.00 8.20 -2.76
N SER A 241 12.27 8.42 -4.05
CA SER A 241 13.12 9.53 -4.50
C SER A 241 12.54 10.88 -4.09
N HIS A 242 11.21 11.04 -4.06
CA HIS A 242 10.56 12.27 -3.62
C HIS A 242 10.84 12.60 -2.14
N ALA A 243 11.03 11.59 -1.28
CA ALA A 243 11.44 11.82 0.10
C ALA A 243 12.80 12.51 0.21
N PHE A 244 13.64 12.43 -0.83
CA PHE A 244 14.94 13.07 -0.92
C PHE A 244 14.92 14.38 -1.72
N GLY A 245 13.74 14.91 -2.02
CA GLY A 245 13.54 16.19 -2.71
C GLY A 245 13.58 16.10 -4.23
N PHE A 246 13.55 14.89 -4.81
CA PHE A 246 13.45 14.73 -6.26
C PHE A 246 12.06 15.12 -6.75
N ILE A 247 11.99 15.68 -7.96
CA ILE A 247 10.77 16.17 -8.59
C ILE A 247 10.53 15.39 -9.88
N ASP A 248 9.28 15.09 -10.20
CA ASP A 248 8.93 14.42 -11.45
C ASP A 248 9.46 15.15 -12.69
N GLU A 249 9.95 14.38 -13.65
CA GLU A 249 10.49 14.88 -14.93
C GLU A 249 9.41 14.95 -16.03
N TYR A 250 8.25 14.36 -15.80
CA TYR A 250 7.08 14.49 -16.67
C TYR A 250 6.30 15.79 -16.33
N PRO A 251 5.41 16.28 -17.22
CA PRO A 251 4.68 17.52 -16.99
C PRO A 251 3.91 17.53 -15.66
N LEU A 252 4.27 18.45 -14.77
CA LEU A 252 3.59 18.63 -13.49
C LEU A 252 2.25 19.35 -13.69
N HIS A 253 1.31 19.08 -12.77
CA HIS A 253 0.10 19.91 -12.67
C HIS A 253 0.46 21.35 -12.33
N ALA A 254 -0.27 22.33 -12.88
CA ALA A 254 0.06 23.75 -12.80
C ALA A 254 0.33 24.27 -11.38
N ALA A 255 -0.46 23.86 -10.38
CA ALA A 255 -0.26 24.26 -8.99
C ALA A 255 1.07 23.72 -8.43
N VAL A 256 1.36 22.43 -8.67
CA VAL A 256 2.62 21.79 -8.24
C VAL A 256 3.80 22.41 -8.98
N ALA A 257 3.67 22.64 -10.29
CA ALA A 257 4.69 23.31 -11.08
C ALA A 257 4.97 24.73 -10.56
N ALA A 258 3.93 25.48 -10.16
CA ALA A 258 4.10 26.80 -9.59
C ALA A 258 4.86 26.76 -8.26
N ASP A 259 4.65 25.76 -7.41
CA ASP A 259 5.36 25.65 -6.13
C ASP A 259 6.80 25.12 -6.31
N GLU A 260 6.99 24.18 -7.24
CA GLU A 260 8.26 23.47 -7.44
C GLU A 260 9.24 24.22 -8.35
N CYS A 261 8.76 24.79 -9.45
CA CYS A 261 9.58 25.41 -10.49
C CYS A 261 9.96 26.85 -10.18
N GLN A 262 10.70 27.04 -9.09
CA GLN A 262 11.12 28.36 -8.61
C GLN A 262 12.58 28.66 -9.02
N PRO A 263 12.85 29.78 -9.72
CA PRO A 263 14.22 30.18 -10.05
C PRO A 263 15.13 30.24 -8.82
N GLY A 264 16.34 29.70 -8.94
CA GLY A 264 17.32 29.67 -7.85
C GLY A 264 17.08 28.58 -6.79
N ARG A 265 15.96 27.85 -6.81
CA ARG A 265 15.74 26.64 -6.01
C ARG A 265 16.69 25.55 -6.51
N ILE A 266 17.43 24.94 -5.58
CA ILE A 266 18.35 23.84 -5.88
C ILE A 266 17.66 22.54 -5.50
N THR A 267 17.45 21.67 -6.48
CA THR A 267 16.85 20.35 -6.30
C THR A 267 17.85 19.27 -6.72
N PRO A 268 17.68 18.01 -6.32
CA PRO A 268 18.59 16.95 -6.71
C PRO A 268 18.59 16.72 -8.23
N ASN A 269 17.42 16.61 -8.86
CA ASN A 269 17.33 16.15 -10.24
C ASN A 269 16.88 17.19 -11.27
N LEU A 270 16.44 18.39 -10.84
CA LEU A 270 16.03 19.46 -11.76
C LEU A 270 16.80 20.76 -11.52
N LEU A 271 17.19 21.40 -12.62
CA LEU A 271 17.70 22.76 -12.68
C LEU A 271 16.69 23.62 -13.46
N PHE A 272 16.39 24.82 -12.96
CA PHE A 272 15.46 25.77 -13.61
C PHE A 272 16.17 26.86 -14.41
N SER A 273 17.51 26.85 -14.41
CA SER A 273 18.36 27.65 -15.28
C SER A 273 19.65 26.88 -15.58
N ARG A 274 20.10 26.93 -16.83
CA ARG A 274 21.42 26.38 -17.21
C ARG A 274 22.59 27.11 -16.55
N GLN A 275 22.36 28.34 -16.08
CA GLN A 275 23.39 29.14 -15.40
C GLN A 275 23.65 28.64 -13.97
N ASP A 276 22.71 27.88 -13.39
CA ASP A 276 22.82 27.37 -12.01
C ASP A 276 23.69 26.10 -11.90
N VAL A 277 24.25 25.59 -13.01
CA VAL A 277 25.02 24.33 -13.02
C VAL A 277 26.14 24.32 -12.01
N GLU A 278 26.97 25.37 -11.96
CA GLU A 278 28.13 25.37 -11.07
C GLU A 278 27.70 25.45 -9.61
N LYS A 279 26.72 26.31 -9.30
CA LYS A 279 26.11 26.39 -7.96
C LYS A 279 25.48 25.06 -7.53
N TRP A 280 24.81 24.37 -8.46
CA TRP A 280 24.23 23.04 -8.21
C TRP A 280 25.33 22.00 -7.94
N ARG A 281 26.42 22.00 -8.74
CA ARG A 281 27.57 21.10 -8.55
C ARG A 281 28.27 21.35 -7.23
N GLU A 282 28.44 22.60 -6.84
CA GLU A 282 28.99 22.98 -5.53
C GLU A 282 28.09 22.49 -4.39
N HIS A 283 26.78 22.76 -4.46
CA HIS A 283 25.81 22.35 -3.44
C HIS A 283 25.82 20.83 -3.21
N TRP A 284 25.78 20.06 -4.30
CA TRP A 284 25.75 18.59 -4.24
C TRP A 284 27.14 17.93 -4.22
N GLN A 285 28.21 18.73 -4.29
CA GLN A 285 29.60 18.29 -4.33
C GLN A 285 29.90 17.32 -5.48
N ILE A 286 29.36 17.61 -6.67
CA ILE A 286 29.45 16.78 -7.87
C ILE A 286 30.64 17.23 -8.72
N LYS A 287 31.68 16.39 -8.77
CA LYS A 287 32.93 16.69 -9.47
C LYS A 287 32.91 16.28 -10.93
N GLN A 288 32.19 15.22 -11.28
CA GLN A 288 32.07 14.77 -12.65
C GLN A 288 31.35 15.82 -13.53
N PRO A 289 31.63 15.86 -14.85
CA PRO A 289 30.82 16.63 -15.77
C PRO A 289 29.39 16.08 -15.80
N ILE A 290 28.43 16.96 -16.03
CA ILE A 290 27.01 16.61 -16.20
C ILE A 290 26.51 17.07 -17.56
N GLU A 291 25.49 16.39 -18.07
CA GLU A 291 24.78 16.77 -19.29
C GLU A 291 23.38 17.24 -18.93
N LEU A 292 23.01 18.43 -19.42
CA LEU A 292 21.68 18.98 -19.17
C LEU A 292 20.70 18.57 -20.28
N THR A 293 19.76 17.71 -19.92
CA THR A 293 18.69 17.27 -20.82
C THR A 293 17.40 18.03 -20.49
N PRO A 294 16.73 18.68 -21.45
CA PRO A 294 15.46 19.34 -21.20
C PRO A 294 14.38 18.34 -20.79
N VAL A 295 13.51 18.76 -19.85
CA VAL A 295 12.37 17.98 -19.37
C VAL A 295 11.11 18.85 -19.29
N ASP A 296 9.95 18.20 -19.24
CA ASP A 296 8.66 18.90 -19.35
C ASP A 296 8.05 19.28 -17.99
N SER A 297 8.72 19.02 -16.86
CA SER A 297 8.23 19.27 -15.50
C SER A 297 7.53 20.62 -15.33
N CYS A 298 8.15 21.70 -15.82
CA CYS A 298 7.70 23.08 -15.61
C CYS A 298 6.90 23.66 -16.78
N LYS A 299 6.53 22.83 -17.76
CA LYS A 299 5.84 23.25 -18.99
C LYS A 299 4.52 23.97 -18.69
N ALA A 300 3.78 23.53 -17.67
CA ALA A 300 2.49 24.10 -17.29
C ALA A 300 2.56 25.57 -16.81
N VAL A 301 3.74 26.03 -16.37
CA VAL A 301 3.99 27.42 -15.94
C VAL A 301 4.88 28.18 -16.91
N GLY A 302 5.13 27.63 -18.11
CA GLY A 302 5.92 28.28 -19.15
C GLY A 302 7.41 28.40 -18.84
N LEU A 303 7.92 27.64 -17.87
CA LEU A 303 9.34 27.64 -17.49
C LEU A 303 10.06 26.44 -18.08
N SER A 304 11.35 26.62 -18.37
CA SER A 304 12.23 25.52 -18.78
C SER A 304 12.82 24.82 -17.57
N ALA A 305 12.99 23.50 -17.66
CA ALA A 305 13.70 22.70 -16.68
C ALA A 305 14.64 21.72 -17.37
N TRP A 306 15.72 21.37 -16.69
CA TRP A 306 16.73 20.43 -17.17
C TRP A 306 17.08 19.43 -16.08
N ARG A 307 17.22 18.16 -16.45
CA ARG A 307 17.83 17.14 -15.58
C ARG A 307 19.34 17.03 -15.84
N PRO A 308 20.17 16.66 -14.85
CA PRO A 308 21.63 16.58 -14.99
C PRO A 308 22.13 15.25 -15.58
N VAL A 309 21.29 14.52 -16.31
CA VAL A 309 21.62 13.24 -16.96
C VAL A 309 21.05 13.16 -18.38
N ALA A 310 21.74 12.47 -19.28
CA ALA A 310 21.31 12.26 -20.67
C ALA A 310 20.10 11.32 -20.79
N SER A 311 20.15 10.18 -20.11
CA SER A 311 19.18 9.08 -20.23
C SER A 311 17.82 9.41 -19.63
N VAL A 312 16.76 8.81 -20.17
CA VAL A 312 15.43 8.74 -19.51
C VAL A 312 15.59 8.09 -18.14
N THR A 313 14.90 8.63 -17.13
CA THR A 313 15.06 8.24 -15.72
C THR A 313 13.76 7.71 -15.14
N SER A 314 13.87 7.08 -13.96
CA SER A 314 12.73 6.67 -13.14
C SER A 314 11.80 7.81 -12.76
N LEU A 315 12.26 9.07 -12.76
CA LEU A 315 11.45 10.26 -12.41
C LEU A 315 10.64 10.77 -13.61
N GLN A 316 10.93 10.28 -14.82
CA GLN A 316 10.10 10.51 -16.00
C GLN A 316 9.12 9.34 -16.23
N HIS A 317 9.62 8.11 -16.08
CA HIS A 317 8.88 6.86 -16.22
C HIS A 317 9.42 5.86 -15.19
N TYR A 318 8.61 5.47 -14.19
CA TYR A 318 9.10 4.72 -13.03
C TYR A 318 9.71 3.36 -13.38
N GLU A 319 9.42 2.80 -14.55
CA GLU A 319 9.95 1.54 -15.06
C GLU A 319 11.45 1.60 -15.39
N TYR A 320 12.01 2.80 -15.59
CA TYR A 320 13.43 2.97 -15.89
C TYR A 320 14.28 2.86 -14.62
N PRO A 321 15.54 2.39 -14.73
CA PRO A 321 16.42 2.29 -13.58
C PRO A 321 16.80 3.68 -13.05
N LEU A 322 17.07 3.75 -11.74
CA LEU A 322 17.65 4.94 -11.12
C LEU A 322 19.07 5.18 -11.67
N PRO A 323 19.36 6.37 -12.25
CA PRO A 323 20.70 6.70 -12.69
C PRO A 323 21.72 6.66 -11.54
N PRO A 324 22.99 6.27 -11.78
CA PRO A 324 24.03 6.28 -10.74
C PRO A 324 24.21 7.65 -10.07
N LEU A 325 24.05 8.74 -10.83
CA LEU A 325 24.09 10.11 -10.28
C LEU A 325 22.97 10.32 -9.25
N TYR A 326 21.78 9.76 -9.45
CA TYR A 326 20.65 9.94 -8.54
C TYR A 326 20.88 9.17 -7.24
N VAL A 327 21.45 7.97 -7.32
CA VAL A 327 21.88 7.22 -6.14
C VAL A 327 22.91 8.01 -5.33
N GLN A 328 23.88 8.66 -6.00
CA GLN A 328 24.87 9.52 -5.34
C GLN A 328 24.21 10.73 -4.66
N LEU A 329 23.25 11.38 -5.32
CA LEU A 329 22.52 12.52 -4.77
C LEU A 329 21.66 12.12 -3.57
N ILE A 330 20.99 10.95 -3.61
CA ILE A 330 20.26 10.40 -2.46
C ILE A 330 21.24 10.14 -1.30
N ALA A 331 22.42 9.59 -1.57
CA ALA A 331 23.45 9.41 -0.55
C ALA A 331 23.86 10.73 0.13
N LYS A 332 23.91 11.84 -0.64
CA LYS A 332 24.14 13.19 -0.09
C LYS A 332 22.95 13.70 0.72
N SER A 333 21.71 13.46 0.29
CA SER A 333 20.51 13.80 1.06
C SER A 333 20.44 13.03 2.38
N LEU A 334 20.91 11.78 2.42
CA LEU A 334 21.00 10.99 3.66
C LEU A 334 21.98 11.55 4.70
N GLN A 335 22.87 12.47 4.33
CA GLN A 335 23.73 13.19 5.30
C GLN A 335 22.95 14.31 6.01
N ARG A 336 21.76 14.65 5.51
CA ARG A 336 20.87 15.71 5.98
C ARG A 336 19.47 15.18 6.23
N THR A 337 19.34 14.02 6.89
CA THR A 337 18.03 13.39 7.13
C THR A 337 17.05 14.25 7.92
N ALA A 338 17.54 15.21 8.71
CA ALA A 338 16.72 16.22 9.37
C ALA A 338 15.94 17.12 8.38
N GLU A 339 16.35 17.22 7.12
CA GLU A 339 15.66 17.97 6.07
C GLU A 339 14.55 17.16 5.38
N ILE A 340 14.50 15.84 5.58
CA ILE A 340 13.43 14.99 5.05
C ILE A 340 12.14 15.33 5.79
N LEU A 341 11.11 15.73 5.05
CA LEU A 341 9.82 16.08 5.63
C LEU A 341 9.19 14.86 6.32
N PRO A 342 9.03 14.90 7.65
CA PRO A 342 8.60 13.73 8.39
C PRO A 342 7.07 13.62 8.46
N ALA A 343 6.54 12.40 8.45
CA ALA A 343 5.11 12.10 8.58
C ALA A 343 4.46 12.82 9.78
N GLN A 344 5.20 12.95 10.89
CA GLN A 344 4.80 13.68 12.08
C GLN A 344 4.43 15.14 11.76
N TYR A 345 5.21 15.81 10.93
CA TYR A 345 4.94 17.21 10.56
C TYR A 345 3.70 17.35 9.69
N LEU A 346 3.53 16.46 8.69
CA LEU A 346 2.32 16.44 7.87
C LEU A 346 1.07 16.26 8.73
N LEU A 347 1.05 15.21 9.57
CA LEU A 347 -0.10 14.94 10.43
C LEU A 347 -0.34 16.07 11.45
N ALA A 348 0.71 16.76 11.91
CA ALA A 348 0.54 17.96 12.73
C ALA A 348 -0.21 19.06 11.96
N VAL A 349 0.20 19.35 10.72
CA VAL A 349 -0.47 20.36 9.88
C VAL A 349 -1.94 20.00 9.65
N GLU A 350 -2.24 18.74 9.37
CA GLU A 350 -3.62 18.28 9.20
C GLU A 350 -4.42 18.36 10.50
N ALA A 351 -3.85 17.96 11.64
CA ALA A 351 -4.48 18.11 12.95
C ALA A 351 -4.82 19.58 13.27
N LYS A 352 -3.92 20.51 12.91
CA LYS A 352 -4.16 21.94 13.05
C LYS A 352 -5.33 22.41 12.18
N ARG A 353 -5.41 21.96 10.91
CA ARG A 353 -6.54 22.27 10.02
C ARG A 353 -7.88 21.76 10.56
N ARG A 354 -7.88 20.64 11.27
CA ARG A 354 -9.05 20.08 11.94
C ARG A 354 -9.36 20.70 13.31
N GLY A 355 -8.55 21.64 13.81
CA GLY A 355 -8.74 22.25 15.13
C GLY A 355 -8.30 21.37 16.32
N GLU A 356 -7.60 20.27 16.07
CA GLU A 356 -7.15 19.31 17.08
C GLU A 356 -5.82 19.78 17.71
N LEU A 357 -5.86 20.85 18.51
CA LEU A 357 -4.65 21.55 19.00
C LEU A 357 -3.70 20.67 19.83
N GLN A 358 -4.23 19.75 20.65
CA GLN A 358 -3.39 18.83 21.43
C GLN A 358 -2.59 17.89 20.52
N THR A 359 -3.27 17.28 19.53
CA THR A 359 -2.65 16.42 18.53
C THR A 359 -1.62 17.18 17.70
N TYR A 360 -1.96 18.40 17.26
CA TYR A 360 -1.02 19.29 16.56
C TYR A 360 0.25 19.53 17.38
N GLN A 361 0.13 19.93 18.65
CA GLN A 361 1.30 20.21 19.50
C GLN A 361 2.15 18.96 19.74
N MET A 362 1.51 17.82 19.99
CA MET A 362 2.20 16.56 20.21
C MET A 362 3.03 16.16 18.98
N LEU A 363 2.41 16.12 17.80
CA LEU A 363 3.06 15.72 16.56
C LEU A 363 4.12 16.73 16.11
N LEU A 364 3.87 18.04 16.28
CA LEU A 364 4.85 19.08 15.97
C LEU A 364 6.09 18.98 16.85
N ARG A 365 5.92 18.72 18.16
CA ARG A 365 7.05 18.46 19.08
C ARG A 365 7.83 17.22 18.67
N LYS A 366 7.15 16.15 18.26
CA LYS A 366 7.81 14.94 17.77
C LYS A 366 8.63 15.22 16.50
N ALA A 367 8.08 15.98 15.54
CA ALA A 367 8.80 16.41 14.34
C ALA A 367 10.03 17.29 14.68
N ALA A 368 9.94 18.15 15.69
CA ALA A 368 11.07 18.95 16.13
C ALA A 368 12.16 18.12 16.83
N GLN A 369 11.77 17.10 17.62
CA GLN A 369 12.69 16.19 18.31
C GLN A 369 13.54 15.34 17.35
N ILE A 370 12.97 14.97 16.20
CA ILE A 370 13.71 14.27 15.13
C ILE A 370 14.57 15.23 14.29
N GLY A 371 14.58 16.52 14.61
CA GLY A 371 15.46 17.51 14.00
C GLY A 371 14.84 18.37 12.88
N TYR A 372 13.55 18.22 12.57
CA TYR A 372 12.96 18.91 11.41
C TYR A 372 12.90 20.44 11.61
N PRO A 373 13.61 21.24 10.80
CA PRO A 373 13.80 22.67 11.08
C PRO A 373 12.50 23.47 11.12
N ALA A 374 11.56 23.21 10.21
CA ALA A 374 10.30 23.96 10.18
C ALA A 374 9.44 23.70 11.42
N ALA A 375 9.52 22.50 12.02
CA ALA A 375 8.86 22.19 13.28
C ALA A 375 9.52 22.92 14.46
N GLN A 376 10.85 22.92 14.52
CA GLN A 376 11.61 23.65 15.54
C GLN A 376 11.30 25.16 15.50
N GLN A 377 11.29 25.75 14.30
CA GLN A 377 10.95 27.16 14.11
C GLN A 377 9.50 27.47 14.51
N ALA A 378 8.55 26.61 14.16
CA ALA A 378 7.15 26.80 14.51
C ALA A 378 6.94 26.77 16.04
N LEU A 379 7.64 25.87 16.75
CA LEU A 379 7.59 25.81 18.21
C LEU A 379 8.24 27.02 18.87
N ALA A 380 9.40 27.46 18.38
CA ALA A 380 10.08 28.65 18.90
C ALA A 380 9.18 29.90 18.79
N LYS A 381 8.50 30.09 17.65
CA LYS A 381 7.54 31.20 17.47
C LYS A 381 6.34 31.13 18.41
N SER A 382 5.91 29.93 18.79
CA SER A 382 4.79 29.74 19.72
C SER A 382 5.15 29.94 21.21
N GLN A 383 6.44 29.97 21.53
CA GLN A 383 6.96 30.13 22.90
C GLN A 383 7.37 31.56 23.24
N VAL A 384 7.40 32.48 22.27
CA VAL A 384 7.63 33.90 22.53
C VAL A 384 6.41 34.45 23.28
N PRO A 385 6.55 34.91 24.53
CA PRO A 385 5.48 35.66 25.19
C PRO A 385 5.21 36.91 24.36
N THR A 386 3.95 37.18 24.04
CA THR A 386 3.54 38.50 23.55
C THR A 386 3.76 39.52 24.66
N GLU A 387 4.97 40.05 24.80
CA GLU A 387 5.23 41.24 25.59
C GLU A 387 4.71 42.48 24.85
N SER A 388 3.97 43.30 25.59
CA SER A 388 3.54 44.68 25.29
C SER A 388 2.36 44.88 24.34
N THR A 389 1.15 44.71 24.88
CA THR A 389 0.09 45.70 24.64
C THR A 389 -0.52 46.12 25.97
N GLN A 390 0.32 46.62 26.87
CA GLN A 390 -0.14 47.59 27.87
C GLN A 390 0.16 48.97 27.30
N ALA A 391 -0.84 49.50 26.60
CA ALA A 391 -0.89 50.91 26.29
C ALA A 391 -0.88 51.67 27.62
N VAL A 392 0.13 52.52 27.75
CA VAL A 392 0.24 53.54 28.78
C VAL A 392 -1.01 54.42 28.72
N VAL A 393 -1.79 54.39 29.79
CA VAL A 393 -2.69 55.50 30.13
C VAL A 393 -1.81 56.66 30.55
N ARG A 394 -1.65 57.66 29.67
CA ARG A 394 -1.60 59.09 30.00
C ARG A 394 -2.09 59.91 28.82
#